data_AF-A0A821BX17-F1
#
_entry.id   AF-A0A821BX17-F1
#
_cell.length_a   1.000
_cell.length_b   1.000
_cell.length_c   1.000
_cell.angle_alpha   90.00
_cell.angle_beta   90.00
_cell.angle_gamma   90.00
#
_symmetry.space_group_name_H-M   'P 1'
#
loop_
_entity.id
_entity.type
_entity.pdbx_description
1 polymer ?
#
loop_
_entity_poly.entity_id
_entity_poly.type
_entity_poly.pdbx_seq_one_letter_code
_entity_poly.pdbx_strand_id
1 'polypeptide(L)' 'MNSKHLFLAIVLLVVVLVIRSTHGALLCELGYQPCGTQCYKPATGDQCFNNGLICGLGYQPCGTQCYRPASGQQCFE' A
#
# COMPACT_ATOMS: atom_id res chain seq x y z
N MET A 1 0.71 -38.24 -24.15
CA MET A 1 0.89 -36.85 -23.66
C MET A 1 2.08 -36.25 -24.40
N ASN A 2 1.86 -35.25 -25.26
CA ASN A 2 2.86 -34.78 -26.23
C ASN A 2 3.79 -33.72 -25.65
N SER A 3 5.06 -33.72 -26.07
CA SER A 3 6.12 -32.81 -25.61
C SER A 3 5.74 -31.32 -25.72
N LYS A 4 4.89 -30.95 -26.69
CA LYS A 4 4.38 -29.58 -26.86
C LYS A 4 3.45 -29.14 -25.74
N HIS A 5 2.57 -30.03 -25.26
CA HIS A 5 1.66 -29.73 -24.14
C HIS A 5 2.42 -29.65 -22.81
N LEU A 6 3.47 -30.46 -22.64
CA LEU A 6 4.34 -30.40 -21.46
C LEU A 6 5.09 -29.07 -21.41
N PHE A 7 5.67 -28.63 -22.53
CA PHE A 7 6.36 -27.34 -22.61
C PHE A 7 5.42 -26.17 -22.31
N LEU A 8 4.21 -26.19 -22.88
CA LEU A 8 3.21 -25.14 -22.66
C LEU A 8 2.77 -25.07 -21.18
N ALA A 9 2.58 -26.23 -20.54
CA ALA A 9 2.24 -26.31 -19.12
C ALA A 9 3.36 -25.79 -18.22
N ILE A 10 4.63 -26.10 -18.54
CA ILE A 10 5.79 -25.59 -17.81
C ILE A 10 5.90 -24.07 -17.94
N VAL A 11 5.74 -23.53 -19.15
CA VAL A 11 5.76 -22.07 -19.38
C VAL A 11 4.65 -21.37 -18.61
N LEU A 12 3.42 -21.89 -18.64
CA LEU A 12 2.29 -21.35 -17.86
C LEU A 12 2.57 -21.39 -16.35
N LEU A 13 3.11 -22.50 -15.84
CA LEU A 13 3.44 -22.65 -14.43
C LEU A 13 4.53 -21.65 -14.01
N VAL A 14 5.59 -21.51 -14.81
CA VAL A 14 6.66 -20.52 -14.58
C VAL A 14 6.07 -19.12 -14.59
N VAL A 15 5.29 -18.74 -15.60
CA VAL A 15 4.65 -17.42 -15.69
C VAL A 15 3.77 -17.15 -14.46
N VAL A 16 2.94 -18.09 -14.02
CA VAL A 16 2.13 -17.95 -12.79
C VAL A 16 3.00 -17.79 -11.54
N LEU A 17 4.14 -18.49 -11.46
CA LEU A 17 5.08 -18.35 -10.36
C LEU A 17 5.79 -16.98 -10.36
N VAL A 18 6.17 -16.45 -11.54
CA VAL A 18 6.85 -15.15 -11.62
C VAL A 18 5.89 -14.00 -11.29
N ILE A 19 4.63 -14.06 -11.76
CA ILE A 19 3.64 -12.99 -11.50
C ILE A 19 3.28 -12.91 -10.00
N ARG A 20 3.39 -14.01 -9.24
CA ARG A 20 3.11 -14.05 -7.79
C ARG A 20 4.21 -13.46 -6.91
N SER A 21 5.36 -13.11 -7.48
CA SER A 21 6.56 -12.76 -6.72
C SER A 21 6.93 -11.28 -6.81
N THR A 22 5.99 -10.38 -6.51
CA THR A 22 6.28 -8.95 -6.29
C THR A 22 5.92 -8.54 -4.87
N HIS A 23 6.56 -9.18 -3.88
CA HIS A 23 6.61 -8.62 -2.52
C HIS A 23 7.94 -7.88 -2.37
N GLY A 24 8.04 -6.71 -3.01
CA GLY A 24 9.12 -5.78 -2.71
C GLY A 24 8.99 -5.36 -1.25
N ALA A 25 10.08 -5.47 -0.48
CA ALA A 25 10.10 -4.93 0.87
C ALA A 25 10.11 -3.40 0.80
N LEU A 26 9.16 -2.75 1.48
CA LEU A 26 9.18 -1.31 1.64
C LEU A 26 10.31 -0.94 2.60
N LEU A 27 11.27 -0.15 2.13
CA LEU A 27 12.37 0.38 2.94
C LEU A 27 12.06 1.83 3.32
N CYS A 28 11.96 2.09 4.61
CA CYS A 28 11.78 3.44 5.15
C CYS A 28 13.09 3.94 5.76
N GLU A 29 13.36 5.24 5.57
CA GLU A 29 14.48 5.91 6.23
C GLU A 29 14.34 5.89 7.77
N LEU A 30 15.44 6.10 8.48
CA LEU A 30 15.42 6.15 9.94
C LEU A 30 14.46 7.24 10.43
N GLY A 31 13.55 6.88 11.34
CA GLY A 31 12.53 7.77 11.87
C GLY A 31 11.25 7.85 11.03
N TYR A 32 11.19 7.14 9.89
CA TYR A 32 9.96 6.90 9.14
C TYR A 32 9.39 5.51 9.46
N GLN A 33 8.08 5.36 9.30
CA GLN A 33 7.33 4.13 9.51
C GLN A 33 6.53 3.76 8.26
N PRO A 34 6.28 2.47 7.99
CA PRO A 34 5.49 2.05 6.85
C PRO A 34 4.00 2.33 7.04
N CYS A 35 3.33 2.69 5.94
CA CYS A 35 1.89 2.82 5.79
C CYS A 35 1.52 2.31 4.39
N GLY A 36 1.16 1.02 4.30
CA GLY A 36 0.94 0.36 3.02
C GLY A 36 2.22 0.30 2.19
N THR A 37 2.22 1.00 1.04
CA THR A 37 3.36 1.10 0.13
C THR A 37 4.15 2.40 0.29
N GLN A 38 3.87 3.18 1.32
CA GLN A 38 4.49 4.49 1.57
C GLN A 38 5.11 4.55 2.96
N CYS A 39 6.08 5.44 3.14
CA CYS A 39 6.67 5.73 4.44
C CYS A 39 6.17 7.09 4.94
N TYR A 40 5.83 7.19 6.23
CA TYR A 40 5.42 8.44 6.88
C TYR A 40 6.28 8.72 8.12
N LYS A 41 6.28 9.97 8.58
CA LYS A 41 7.09 10.38 9.74
C LYS A 41 6.20 10.72 10.93
N PRO A 42 6.06 9.82 11.93
CA PRO A 42 5.22 10.10 13.11
C PRO A 42 5.65 11.34 13.88
N ALA A 43 6.95 11.65 13.86
CA ALA A 43 7.53 12.79 14.58
C ALA A 43 7.04 14.16 14.04
N THR A 44 6.53 14.25 12.81
CA THR A 44 5.91 15.48 12.27
C THR A 44 4.42 15.58 12.58
N GLY A 45 3.86 14.59 13.30
CA GLY A 45 2.44 14.51 13.62
C GLY A 45 1.61 13.82 12.55
N ASP A 46 2.25 13.21 11.54
CA ASP A 46 1.56 12.40 10.55
C ASP A 46 1.07 11.09 11.16
N GLN A 47 -0.08 10.62 10.70
CA GLN A 47 -0.73 9.40 11.17
C GLN A 47 -1.11 8.52 9.99
N CYS A 48 -0.84 7.22 10.11
CA CYS A 48 -1.28 6.22 9.13
C CYS A 48 -2.65 5.65 9.52
N PHE A 49 -3.58 5.67 8.57
CA PHE A 49 -4.91 5.08 8.65
C PHE A 49 -5.07 3.97 7.61
N ASN A 50 -5.75 2.90 8.00
CA ASN A 50 -6.09 1.75 7.14
C ASN A 50 -4.91 1.18 6.31
N ASN A 51 -3.69 1.30 6.83
CA ASN A 51 -2.47 0.85 6.17
C ASN A 51 -2.31 1.38 4.72
N GLY A 52 -2.67 2.63 4.47
CA GLY A 52 -2.51 3.23 3.13
C GLY A 52 -2.85 4.71 3.01
N LEU A 53 -3.52 5.30 4.01
CA LEU A 53 -3.85 6.71 4.03
C LEU A 53 -3.04 7.42 5.11
N ILE A 54 -2.15 8.33 4.72
CA ILE A 54 -1.37 9.14 5.65
C ILE A 54 -2.05 10.50 5.78
N CYS A 55 -2.50 10.86 6.98
CA CYS A 55 -3.06 12.17 7.28
C CYS A 55 -2.13 12.96 8.19
N GLY A 56 -1.96 14.25 7.90
CA GLY A 56 -1.18 15.14 8.73
C GLY A 56 -1.85 15.45 10.07
N LEU A 57 -1.12 16.11 10.95
CA LEU A 57 -1.58 16.43 12.31
C LEU A 57 -2.94 17.15 12.31
N GLY A 58 -3.90 16.58 13.04
CA GLY A 58 -5.25 17.14 13.19
C GLY A 58 -6.18 16.89 12.00
N TYR A 59 -5.75 16.13 11.00
CA TYR A 59 -6.62 15.59 9.96
C TYR A 59 -7.12 14.20 10.35
N GLN A 60 -8.32 13.84 9.88
CA GLN A 60 -9.00 12.57 10.09
C GLN A 60 -9.30 11.91 8.73
N PRO A 61 -9.41 10.58 8.66
CA PRO A 61 -9.76 9.89 7.43
C PRO A 61 -11.24 10.09 7.06
N CYS A 62 -11.51 10.25 5.77
CA CYS A 62 -12.83 10.26 5.12
C CYS A 62 -12.67 9.50 3.79
N GLY A 63 -13.04 8.23 3.78
CA GLY A 63 -12.75 7.29 2.71
C GLY A 63 -11.25 7.22 2.40
N THR A 64 -10.87 7.67 1.20
CA THR A 64 -9.48 7.70 0.73
C THR A 64 -8.82 9.07 0.89
N GLN A 65 -9.46 10.00 1.58
CA GLN A 65 -9.00 11.38 1.75
C GLN A 65 -8.89 11.74 3.22
N CYS A 66 -8.11 12.77 3.51
CA CYS A 66 -8.01 13.33 4.85
C CYS A 66 -8.79 14.65 4.90
N TYR A 67 -9.59 14.83 5.94
CA TYR A 67 -10.31 16.08 6.20
C TYR A 67 -9.95 16.62 7.58
N ARG A 68 -10.12 17.92 7.80
CA ARG A 68 -9.77 18.61 9.04
C ARG A 68 -11.03 19.22 9.67
N PRO A 69 -11.67 18.53 10.64
CA PRO A 69 -12.88 19.02 11.30
C PRO A 69 -12.70 20.40 11.92
N ALA A 70 -11.51 20.68 12.47
CA ALA A 70 -11.17 21.96 13.07
C ALA A 70 -11.21 23.14 12.09
N SER A 71 -11.18 22.88 10.78
CA SER A 71 -11.31 23.91 9.73
C SER A 71 -12.73 24.03 9.17
N GLY A 72 -13.70 23.32 9.76
CA GLY A 72 -15.09 23.30 9.29
C GLY A 72 -15.35 22.33 8.13
N GLN A 73 -14.36 21.51 7.75
CA GLN A 73 -14.57 20.44 6.77
C GLN A 73 -15.45 19.34 7.37
N GLN A 74 -16.36 18.82 6.55
CA GLN A 74 -17.24 17.72 6.91
C GLN A 74 -17.00 16.54 5.97
N CYS A 75 -17.05 15.33 6.52
CA CYS A 75 -17.03 14.10 5.76
C CYS A 75 -18.47 13.63 5.53
N PHE A 76 -18.81 13.32 4.28
CA PHE A 76 -20.09 12.74 3.89
C PHE A 76 -19.79 11.39 3.23
N GLU A 77 -20.09 10.30 3.92
CA GLU A 77 -20.01 8.92 3.41
C GLU A 77 -21.40 8.35 3.13
#